data_AF-A0AAF0BF79-F1
#
_entry.id   AF-A0AAF0BF79-F1
#
_cell.length_a   1.000
_cell.length_b   1.000
_cell.length_c   1.000
_cell.angle_alpha   90.00
_cell.angle_beta   90.00
_cell.angle_gamma   90.00
#
_symmetry.space_group_name_H-M   'P 1'
#
loop_
_entity.id
_entity.type
_entity.pdbx_description
1 polymer ?
#
loop_
_entity_poly.entity_id
_entity_poly.type
_entity_poly.pdbx_seq_one_letter_code
_entity_poly.pdbx_strand_id
1 'polypeptide(L)'
;MEIAISYTQHEFAPYVSDDDLKELCQHITAYSEGNILQNPQPVRVVKLTSLDLYHFGWNIWKHFSIGKQDEVALFLKLVFAEALKDVEPDTIKSHLKDEEQKGLIKIQKRLLE
;
A
#
# COMPACT_ATOMS: atom_id res chain seq x y z
N MET A 1 -8.64 5.51 -10.17
CA MET A 1 -9.45 4.75 -9.20
C MET A 1 -9.55 3.28 -9.59
N GLU A 2 -10.34 2.91 -10.61
CA GLU A 2 -10.60 1.49 -10.97
C GLU A 2 -9.32 0.68 -11.24
N ILE A 3 -8.32 1.31 -11.87
CA ILE A 3 -7.02 0.71 -12.15
C ILE A 3 -6.30 0.30 -10.85
N ALA A 4 -6.24 1.19 -9.85
CA ALA A 4 -5.58 0.92 -8.58
C ALA A 4 -6.29 -0.18 -7.76
N ILE A 5 -7.62 -0.21 -7.79
CA ILE A 5 -8.41 -1.25 -7.12
C ILE A 5 -8.18 -2.60 -7.78
N SER A 6 -8.27 -2.68 -9.12
CA SER A 6 -8.02 -3.91 -9.88
C SER A 6 -6.60 -4.44 -9.66
N TYR A 7 -5.61 -3.54 -9.70
CA TYR A 7 -4.22 -3.85 -9.36
C TYR A 7 -4.09 -4.45 -7.95
N THR A 8 -4.69 -3.79 -6.95
CA THR A 8 -4.64 -4.25 -5.56
C THR A 8 -5.29 -5.61 -5.40
N GLN A 9 -6.48 -5.81 -5.98
CA GLN A 9 -7.19 -7.08 -5.96
C GLN A 9 -6.33 -8.20 -6.56
N HIS A 10 -5.68 -7.94 -7.70
CA HIS A 10 -4.84 -8.92 -8.36
C HIS A 10 -3.59 -9.29 -7.54
N GLU A 11 -2.86 -8.28 -7.05
CA GLU A 11 -1.60 -8.52 -6.34
C GLU A 11 -1.81 -9.08 -4.93
N PHE A 12 -2.86 -8.67 -4.22
CA PHE A 12 -3.09 -9.05 -2.81
C PHE A 12 -3.96 -10.28 -2.64
N ALA A 13 -4.79 -10.68 -3.62
CA ALA A 13 -5.64 -11.87 -3.52
C ALA A 13 -4.96 -13.14 -2.97
N PRO A 14 -3.71 -13.50 -3.34
CA PRO A 14 -3.06 -14.70 -2.78
C PRO A 14 -2.45 -14.51 -1.38
N TYR A 15 -2.48 -13.29 -0.83
CA TYR A 15 -1.74 -12.91 0.38
C TYR A 15 -2.62 -12.35 1.51
N VAL A 16 -3.92 -12.17 1.29
CA VAL A 16 -4.86 -11.69 2.31
C VAL A 16 -6.15 -12.51 2.26
N SER A 17 -7.01 -12.39 3.27
CA SER A 17 -8.36 -12.95 3.23
C SER A 17 -9.29 -12.11 2.33
N ASP A 18 -10.43 -12.67 1.91
CA ASP A 18 -11.41 -11.91 1.10
C ASP A 18 -11.93 -10.66 1.86
N ASP A 19 -12.12 -10.78 3.17
CA ASP A 19 -12.53 -9.67 4.04
C ASP A 19 -11.42 -8.60 4.11
N ASP A 20 -10.17 -9.01 4.36
CA ASP A 20 -9.01 -8.11 4.36
C ASP A 20 -8.81 -7.43 2.99
N LEU A 21 -9.05 -8.15 1.89
CA LEU A 21 -8.94 -7.60 0.53
C LEU A 21 -9.98 -6.51 0.29
N LYS A 22 -11.21 -6.73 0.78
CA LYS A 22 -12.30 -5.76 0.69
C LYS A 22 -11.99 -4.51 1.51
N GLU A 23 -11.52 -4.66 2.75
CA GLU A 23 -11.09 -3.54 3.59
C GLU A 23 -9.93 -2.77 2.95
N LEU A 24 -8.94 -3.47 2.39
CA LEU A 24 -7.83 -2.83 1.66
C LEU A 24 -8.34 -1.98 0.49
N CYS A 25 -9.30 -2.48 -0.29
CA CYS A 25 -9.90 -1.71 -1.38
C CYS A 25 -10.61 -0.45 -0.86
N GLN A 26 -11.34 -0.55 0.26
CA GLN A 26 -12.00 0.61 0.88
C GLN A 26 -10.99 1.65 1.37
N HIS A 27 -9.90 1.22 1.99
CA HIS A 27 -8.82 2.11 2.42
C HIS A 27 -8.18 2.86 1.24
N ILE A 28 -7.99 2.19 0.09
CA ILE A 28 -7.47 2.83 -1.13
C ILE A 28 -8.45 3.83 -1.70
N THR A 29 -9.75 3.52 -1.72
CA THR A 29 -10.78 4.46 -2.14
C THR A 29 -10.74 5.70 -1.26
N ALA A 30 -10.77 5.55 0.06
CA ALA A 30 -10.69 6.68 0.99
C ALA A 30 -9.40 7.49 0.82
N TYR A 31 -8.25 6.82 0.70
CA TYR A 31 -6.97 7.47 0.43
C TYR A 31 -7.02 8.31 -0.85
N SER A 32 -7.57 7.75 -1.94
CA SER A 32 -7.64 8.43 -3.24
C SER A 32 -8.53 9.67 -3.26
N GLU A 33 -9.48 9.76 -2.32
CA GLU A 33 -10.34 10.94 -2.12
C GLU A 33 -9.66 12.01 -1.25
N GLY A 34 -8.42 11.76 -0.79
CA GLY A 34 -7.69 12.63 0.13
C GLY A 34 -8.15 12.51 1.58
N ASN A 35 -8.93 11.48 1.93
CA ASN A 35 -9.38 11.27 3.30
C ASN A 35 -8.25 10.73 4.17
N ILE A 36 -8.07 11.35 5.34
CA ILE A 36 -7.14 10.86 6.35
C ILE A 36 -7.78 9.68 7.07
N LEU A 37 -7.21 8.49 6.93
CA LEU A 37 -7.65 7.31 7.69
C LEU A 37 -7.32 7.50 9.17
N GLN A 38 -8.35 7.70 10.00
CA GLN A 38 -8.19 7.74 11.44
C GLN A 38 -8.45 6.35 12.01
N ASN A 39 -7.37 5.64 12.36
CA ASN A 39 -7.42 4.33 13.01
C ASN A 39 -8.18 3.25 12.19
N PRO A 40 -7.78 3.00 10.93
CA PRO A 40 -8.41 2.01 10.06
C PRO A 40 -8.32 0.60 10.65
N GLN A 41 -9.20 -0.30 10.18
CA GLN A 41 -9.03 -1.72 10.47
C GLN A 41 -7.72 -2.20 9.84
N PRO A 42 -6.81 -2.82 10.61
CA PRO A 42 -5.56 -3.30 10.04
C PRO A 42 -5.81 -4.49 9.12
N VAL A 43 -5.22 -4.45 7.94
CA VAL A 43 -5.24 -5.51 6.92
C VAL A 43 -4.13 -6.48 7.23
N ARG A 44 -4.50 -7.75 7.40
CA ARG A 44 -3.52 -8.81 7.66
C ARG A 44 -3.00 -9.40 6.37
N VAL A 45 -1.67 -9.35 6.19
CA VAL A 45 -0.98 -9.95 5.05
C VAL A 45 -0.18 -11.18 5.47
N VAL A 46 -0.14 -12.19 4.60
CA VAL A 46 0.72 -13.38 4.76
C VAL A 46 1.77 -13.41 3.67
N LYS A 47 3.01 -13.79 4.02
CA LYS A 47 4.18 -13.95 3.13
C LYS A 47 4.74 -12.67 2.49
N LEU A 48 3.97 -11.59 2.41
CA LEU A 48 4.48 -10.29 1.95
C LEU A 48 5.49 -9.73 2.96
N THR A 49 6.57 -9.19 2.44
CA THR A 49 7.63 -8.52 3.20
C THR A 49 7.34 -7.02 3.31
N SER A 50 8.04 -6.33 4.21
CA SER A 50 7.94 -4.86 4.29
C SER A 50 8.30 -4.19 2.96
N LEU A 51 9.28 -4.75 2.22
CA LEU A 51 9.66 -4.26 0.89
C LEU A 51 8.49 -4.31 -0.11
N ASP A 52 7.71 -5.40 -0.10
CA ASP A 52 6.52 -5.53 -0.95
C ASP A 52 5.48 -4.44 -0.65
N LEU A 53 5.30 -4.14 0.64
CA LEU A 53 4.38 -3.09 1.08
C LEU A 53 4.89 -1.69 0.72
N TYR A 54 6.19 -1.48 0.71
CA TYR A 54 6.80 -0.22 0.27
C TYR A 54 6.58 0.01 -1.23
N HIS A 55 6.85 -1.01 -2.05
CA HIS A 55 6.56 -0.97 -3.48
C HIS A 55 5.09 -0.72 -3.76
N PHE A 56 4.21 -1.38 -3.02
CA PHE A 56 2.78 -1.15 -3.11
C PHE A 56 2.42 0.31 -2.81
N GLY A 57 2.92 0.87 -1.69
CA GLY A 57 2.68 2.28 -1.37
C GLY A 57 3.20 3.23 -2.44
N TRP A 58 4.38 2.96 -3.00
CA TRP A 58 4.91 3.75 -4.11
C TRP A 58 3.98 3.72 -5.33
N ASN A 59 3.52 2.53 -5.73
CA ASN A 59 2.61 2.37 -6.85
C ASN A 59 1.31 3.16 -6.65
N ILE A 60 0.70 3.07 -5.46
CA ILE A 60 -0.54 3.77 -5.12
C ILE A 60 -0.32 5.29 -5.08
N TRP A 61 0.67 5.77 -4.32
CA TRP A 61 0.99 7.20 -4.21
C TRP A 61 1.27 7.81 -5.57
N LYS A 62 2.04 7.11 -6.41
CA LYS A 62 2.42 7.62 -7.72
C LYS A 62 1.25 7.61 -8.72
N HIS A 63 0.38 6.59 -8.68
CA HIS A 63 -0.82 6.52 -9.51
C HIS A 63 -1.79 7.67 -9.24
N PHE A 64 -2.09 7.93 -7.96
CA PHE A 64 -3.01 9.01 -7.61
C PHE A 64 -2.33 10.38 -7.65
N SER A 65 -1.01 10.45 -7.46
CA SER A 65 -0.24 11.69 -7.38
C SER A 65 -0.86 12.72 -6.41
N ILE A 66 -1.49 12.21 -5.35
CA ILE A 66 -2.10 13.01 -4.28
C ILE A 66 -1.22 13.00 -3.05
N GLY A 67 -1.20 14.14 -2.35
CA GLY A 67 -0.53 14.25 -1.07
C GLY A 67 1.00 14.12 -1.12
N LYS A 68 1.59 14.07 0.07
CA LYS A 68 3.05 13.92 0.26
C LYS A 68 3.42 12.45 0.49
N GLN A 69 4.69 12.12 0.30
CA GLN A 69 5.18 10.78 0.63
C GLN A 69 4.99 10.42 2.12
N ASP A 70 5.00 11.41 3.01
CA ASP A 70 4.69 11.20 4.43
C ASP A 70 3.26 10.66 4.64
N GLU A 71 2.31 11.06 3.80
CA GLU A 71 0.91 10.60 3.91
C GLU A 71 0.76 9.15 3.46
N VAL A 72 1.45 8.72 2.40
CA VAL A 72 1.44 7.30 2.01
C VAL A 72 2.21 6.43 3.01
N ALA A 73 3.29 6.94 3.61
CA ALA A 73 4.01 6.22 4.64
C ALA A 73 3.14 5.98 5.88
N LEU A 74 2.39 7.00 6.31
CA LEU A 74 1.41 6.87 7.39
C LEU A 74 0.27 5.94 7.02
N PHE A 75 -0.27 6.05 5.80
CA PHE A 75 -1.29 5.13 5.29
C PHE A 75 -0.83 3.67 5.39
N LEU A 76 0.36 3.35 4.88
CA LEU A 76 0.91 2.00 4.95
C LEU A 76 1.08 1.52 6.39
N LYS A 77 1.60 2.40 7.27
CA LYS A 77 1.81 2.08 8.69
C LYS A 77 0.49 1.76 9.40
N LEU A 78 -0.59 2.47 9.08
CA LEU A 78 -1.90 2.26 9.68
C LEU A 78 -2.62 1.03 9.11
N VAL A 79 -2.65 0.89 7.79
CA VAL A 79 -3.34 -0.22 7.11
C VAL A 79 -2.61 -1.54 7.36
N PHE A 80 -1.28 -1.56 7.29
CA PHE A 80 -0.47 -2.77 7.51
C PHE A 80 0.20 -2.75 8.88
N ALA A 81 -0.56 -2.37 9.92
CA ALA A 81 -0.04 -2.16 11.27
C ALA A 81 0.71 -3.37 11.84
N GLU A 82 0.25 -4.59 11.59
CA GLU A 82 0.93 -5.82 12.04
C GLU A 82 2.25 -6.05 11.31
N ALA A 83 2.25 -5.91 9.97
CA ALA A 83 3.42 -6.18 9.13
C ALA A 83 4.51 -5.10 9.23
N LEU A 84 4.13 -3.88 9.57
CA LEU A 84 5.03 -2.73 9.69
C LEU A 84 5.20 -2.25 11.13
N LYS A 85 4.77 -3.01 12.15
CA LYS A 85 4.73 -2.55 13.56
C LYS A 85 6.07 -1.99 14.06
N ASP A 86 7.18 -2.60 13.66
CA ASP A 86 8.54 -2.25 14.11
C ASP A 86 9.27 -1.25 13.17
N VAL A 87 8.59 -0.78 12.11
CA VAL A 87 9.17 0.13 11.10
C VAL A 87 8.70 1.56 11.32
N GLU A 88 9.60 2.53 11.42
CA GLU A 88 9.20 3.94 11.55
C GLU A 88 8.64 4.50 10.23
N PRO A 89 7.66 5.42 10.27
CA PRO A 89 7.11 6.04 9.06
C PRO A 89 8.17 6.68 8.16
N ASP A 90 9.22 7.26 8.73
CA ASP A 90 10.31 7.88 7.97
C ASP A 90 11.15 6.83 7.22
N THR A 91 11.33 5.65 7.82
CA THR A 91 11.92 4.48 7.14
C THR A 91 11.03 4.04 5.98
N ILE A 92 9.71 3.89 6.19
CA ILE A 92 8.78 3.53 5.12
C ILE A 92 8.92 4.50 3.94
N LYS A 93 8.89 5.81 4.22
CA LYS A 93 9.03 6.88 3.22
C LYS A 93 10.32 6.74 2.42
N SER A 94 11.44 6.52 3.09
CA SER A 94 12.77 6.46 2.45
C SER A 94 12.95 5.23 1.56
N HIS A 95 12.22 4.13 1.85
CA HIS A 95 12.36 2.85 1.14
C HIS A 95 11.23 2.56 0.14
N LEU A 96 10.30 3.50 -0.12
CA LEU A 96 9.18 3.30 -1.06
C LEU A 96 9.60 2.80 -2.45
N LYS A 97 10.77 3.25 -2.93
CA LYS A 97 11.29 2.94 -4.27
C LYS A 97 12.58 2.11 -4.25
N ASP A 98 12.90 1.50 -3.12
CA ASP A 98 14.13 0.72 -2.98
C ASP A 98 14.05 -0.60 -3.74
N GLU A 99 15.14 -1.02 -4.38
CA GLU A 99 15.24 -2.34 -5.00
C GLU A 99 14.06 -2.71 -5.93
N GLU A 100 13.65 -1.81 -6.82
CA GLU A 100 12.42 -1.84 -7.65
C GLU A 100 12.08 -3.18 -8.38
N GLN A 101 13.06 -4.07 -8.51
CA GLN A 101 12.93 -5.38 -9.20
C GLN A 101 12.81 -6.57 -8.24
N LYS A 102 12.97 -6.37 -6.93
CA LYS A 102 12.81 -7.38 -5.88
C LYS A 102 11.38 -7.40 -5.34
N GLY A 103 11.09 -8.40 -4.51
CA GLY A 103 9.76 -8.60 -3.93
C GLY A 103 8.81 -9.39 -4.84
N LEU A 104 7.74 -9.85 -4.21
CA LEU A 104 6.54 -10.39 -4.83
C LEU A 104 5.71 -9.27 -5.47
N ILE A 105 5.58 -8.13 -4.79
CA ILE A 105 4.94 -6.93 -5.34
C ILE A 105 6.03 -6.03 -5.91
N LYS A 106 5.92 -5.72 -7.20
CA LYS A 106 6.90 -4.91 -7.94
C LYS A 106 6.36 -3.54 -8.27
N ILE A 107 7.27 -2.60 -8.53
CA ILE A 107 6.90 -1.29 -9.05
C ILE A 107 6.32 -1.44 -10.46
N GLN A 108 5.05 -1.09 -10.62
CA GLN A 108 4.30 -1.28 -11.87
C GLN A 108 4.35 0.00 -12.69
N LYS A 109 5.17 0.01 -13.75
CA LYS A 109 5.28 1.16 -14.66
C LYS A 109 3.95 1.53 -15.34
N ARG A 110 3.07 0.56 -15.57
CA ARG A 110 1.74 0.77 -16.17
C ARG A 110 0.77 1.55 -15.27
N LEU A 111 1.03 1.63 -13.97
CA LEU A 111 0.27 2.49 -13.06
C LEU A 111 0.77 3.94 -13.08
N LEU A 112 1.91 4.20 -13.72
CA LEU A 112 2.61 5.48 -13.78
C LEU A 112 2.34 6.28 -15.07
N GLU A 113 1.65 5.66 -16.04
CA GLU A 113 1.34 6.20 -17.37
C GLU A 113 0.00 6.93 -17.40
#